data_AF-A0A317HGL5-F1
#
_entry.id   AF-A0A317HGL5-F1
#
_cell.length_a   1.000
_cell.length_b   1.000
_cell.length_c   1.000
_cell.angle_alpha   90.00
_cell.angle_beta   90.00
_cell.angle_gamma   90.00
#
_symmetry.space_group_name_H-M   'P 1'
#
loop_
_entity.id
_entity.type
_entity.pdbx_description
1 polymer ?
#
loop_
_entity_poly.entity_id
_entity_poly.type
_entity_poly.pdbx_seq_one_letter_code
_entity_poly.pdbx_strand_id
1 'polypeptide(L)'
;MVDYALRLLQHVSWHGVAMVEFKIDQDRGVPLLMEVNGRFWGSLQLAIDAGVDFPYLLFQLATGQPIQLPPNGYRIGVKSRWLLGDLDHLLLRLFKPKETLQLQPGTPSKWQSIADFCRFFQRGTYYEVERFNDLGPGIYEWRHYFELLLKAGSR
;
A
#
# COMPACT_ATOMS: atom_id res chain seq x y z
N MET A 1 -16.49 -3.93 -12.56
CA MET A 1 -15.80 -2.68 -12.18
C MET A 1 -14.86 -2.18 -13.28
N VAL A 2 -13.99 -3.04 -13.84
CA VAL A 2 -13.10 -2.68 -14.97
C VAL A 2 -13.87 -2.02 -16.12
N ASP A 3 -15.00 -2.59 -16.54
CA ASP A 3 -15.81 -2.01 -17.62
C ASP A 3 -16.34 -0.60 -17.31
N TYR A 4 -16.68 -0.31 -16.05
CA TYR A 4 -17.11 1.04 -15.65
C TYR A 4 -15.94 2.02 -15.72
N ALA A 5 -14.76 1.61 -15.23
CA ALA A 5 -13.55 2.42 -15.33
C ALA A 5 -13.17 2.69 -16.79
N LEU A 6 -13.23 1.68 -17.66
CA LEU A 6 -12.95 1.83 -19.09
C LEU A 6 -13.92 2.81 -19.76
N ARG A 7 -15.23 2.65 -19.56
CA ARG A 7 -16.24 3.56 -20.12
C ARG A 7 -16.01 5.00 -19.69
N LEU A 8 -15.72 5.21 -18.40
CA LEU A 8 -15.45 6.53 -17.84
C LEU A 8 -14.22 7.17 -18.48
N LEU A 9 -13.09 6.46 -18.48
CA LEU A 9 -11.81 6.97 -18.98
C LEU A 9 -11.82 7.17 -20.51
N GLN A 10 -12.50 6.30 -21.25
CA GLN A 10 -12.69 6.46 -22.70
C GLN A 10 -13.55 7.68 -23.03
N HIS A 11 -14.64 7.90 -22.28
CA HIS A 11 -15.54 9.02 -22.53
C HIS A 11 -14.83 10.37 -22.42
N VAL A 12 -13.88 10.50 -21.49
CA VAL A 12 -13.07 11.72 -21.31
C VAL A 12 -11.77 11.70 -22.10
N SER A 13 -11.56 10.68 -22.95
CA SER A 13 -10.33 10.50 -23.74
C SER A 13 -9.06 10.54 -22.90
N TRP A 14 -9.10 9.91 -21.72
CA TRP A 14 -7.97 9.90 -20.79
C TRP A 14 -6.75 9.22 -21.41
N HIS A 15 -5.57 9.78 -21.15
CA HIS A 15 -4.29 9.23 -21.56
C HIS A 15 -3.32 9.17 -20.38
N GLY A 16 -2.58 8.07 -20.27
CA GLY A 16 -1.63 7.83 -19.18
C GLY A 16 -2.18 6.95 -18.06
N VAL A 17 -1.59 7.05 -16.87
CA VAL A 17 -1.96 6.24 -15.71
C VAL A 17 -3.19 6.82 -15.00
N ALA A 18 -4.07 5.95 -14.52
CA ALA A 18 -5.15 6.32 -13.62
C ALA A 18 -5.45 5.19 -12.63
N MET A 19 -5.87 5.57 -11.43
CA MET A 19 -6.57 4.68 -10.50
C MET A 19 -8.02 5.12 -10.41
N VAL A 20 -8.94 4.15 -10.55
CA VAL A 20 -10.38 4.36 -10.36
C VAL A 20 -10.82 3.51 -9.18
N GLU A 21 -11.28 4.16 -8.13
CA GLU A 21 -11.70 3.49 -6.89
C GLU A 21 -13.22 3.39 -6.81
N PHE A 22 -13.69 2.20 -6.44
CA PHE A 22 -15.10 1.92 -6.20
C PHE A 22 -15.29 1.35 -4.81
N LYS A 23 -16.41 1.70 -4.17
CA LYS A 23 -16.91 1.06 -2.96
C LYS A 23 -18.15 0.25 -3.30
N ILE A 24 -18.24 -0.98 -2.81
CA ILE A 24 -19.45 -1.79 -3.00
C ILE A 24 -20.49 -1.40 -1.94
N ASP A 25 -21.68 -1.01 -2.38
CA ASP A 25 -22.86 -0.93 -1.54
C ASP A 25 -23.21 -2.36 -1.08
N GLN A 26 -23.16 -2.61 0.23
CA GLN A 26 -23.35 -3.96 0.76
C GLN A 26 -24.80 -4.45 0.66
N ASP A 27 -25.78 -3.55 0.71
CA ASP A 27 -27.19 -3.92 0.65
C ASP A 27 -27.61 -4.24 -0.78
N ARG A 28 -27.08 -3.47 -1.75
CA ARG A 28 -27.47 -3.56 -3.17
C ARG A 28 -26.49 -4.35 -4.02
N GLY A 29 -25.27 -4.60 -3.53
CA GLY A 29 -24.21 -5.27 -4.27
C GLY A 29 -23.66 -4.46 -5.46
N VAL A 30 -23.96 -3.15 -5.53
CA VAL A 30 -23.57 -2.30 -6.67
C VAL A 30 -22.28 -1.52 -6.38
N PRO A 31 -21.37 -1.37 -7.36
CA PRO A 31 -20.19 -0.54 -7.21
C PRO A 31 -20.56 0.95 -7.33
N LEU A 32 -20.17 1.73 -6.34
CA LEU A 32 -20.28 3.18 -6.30
C LEU A 32 -18.91 3.79 -6.56
N LEU A 33 -18.80 4.71 -7.54
CA LEU A 33 -17.56 5.43 -7.82
C LEU A 33 -17.20 6.33 -6.63
N MET A 34 -15.98 6.18 -6.12
CA MET A 34 -15.46 6.98 -5.00
C MET A 34 -14.52 8.07 -5.47
N GLU A 35 -13.50 7.69 -6.25
CA GLU A 35 -12.42 8.59 -6.64
C GLU A 35 -11.80 8.18 -7.98
N VAL A 36 -11.32 9.17 -8.73
CA VAL A 36 -10.47 8.99 -9.91
C VAL A 36 -9.19 9.77 -9.70
N ASN A 37 -8.07 9.07 -9.66
CA ASN A 37 -6.74 9.67 -9.54
C ASN A 37 -5.99 9.57 -10.86
N GLY A 38 -5.76 10.71 -11.51
CA GLY A 38 -4.94 10.82 -12.72
C GLY A 38 -3.42 10.79 -12.44
N ARG A 39 -2.98 9.98 -11.48
CA ARG A 39 -1.60 9.86 -11.00
C ARG A 39 -1.38 8.49 -10.35
N PHE A 40 -0.15 8.20 -9.98
CA PHE A 40 0.16 7.03 -9.15
C PHE A 40 -0.48 7.13 -7.76
N TRP A 41 -0.86 5.97 -7.23
CA TRP A 41 -1.52 5.79 -5.95
C TRP A 41 -0.55 5.30 -4.87
N GLY A 42 -0.94 5.39 -3.59
CA GLY A 42 -0.05 5.06 -2.47
C GLY A 42 0.43 3.61 -2.48
N SER A 43 -0.46 2.66 -2.81
CA SER A 43 -0.11 1.24 -2.91
C SER A 43 0.51 0.84 -4.26
N LEU A 44 1.22 1.76 -4.93
CA LEU A 44 1.90 1.48 -6.20
C LEU A 44 2.91 0.33 -6.06
N GLN A 45 3.71 0.36 -4.99
CA GLN A 45 4.76 -0.64 -4.77
C GLN A 45 4.18 -2.06 -4.67
N LEU A 46 2.99 -2.22 -4.08
CA LEU A 46 2.28 -3.51 -4.04
C LEU A 46 1.97 -4.03 -5.45
N ALA A 47 1.57 -3.16 -6.37
CA ALA A 47 1.29 -3.56 -7.75
C ALA A 47 2.57 -4.00 -8.49
N ILE A 48 3.67 -3.28 -8.27
CA ILE A 48 5.00 -3.62 -8.80
C ILE A 48 5.45 -4.98 -8.25
N ASP A 49 5.36 -5.18 -6.93
CA ASP A 49 5.67 -6.46 -6.30
C ASP A 49 4.71 -7.56 -6.77
N ALA A 50 3.47 -7.25 -7.11
CA ALA A 50 2.55 -8.20 -7.72
C ALA A 50 2.91 -8.52 -9.20
N GLY A 51 3.87 -7.82 -9.79
CA GLY A 51 4.40 -8.08 -11.13
C GLY A 51 3.92 -7.10 -12.20
N VAL A 52 3.23 -6.01 -11.83
CA VAL A 52 2.76 -4.99 -12.76
C VAL A 52 3.50 -3.68 -12.51
N ASP A 53 4.55 -3.44 -13.31
CA ASP A 53 5.38 -2.25 -13.23
C ASP A 53 4.74 -1.07 -13.98
N PHE A 54 3.77 -0.41 -13.34
CA PHE A 54 3.06 0.74 -13.94
C PHE A 54 3.99 1.89 -14.39
N PRO A 55 5.07 2.26 -13.65
CA PRO A 55 6.05 3.20 -14.15
C PRO A 55 6.68 2.77 -15.49
N TYR A 56 7.10 1.51 -15.60
CA TYR A 56 7.66 0.99 -16.84
C TYR A 56 6.61 0.93 -17.97
N LEU A 57 5.36 0.54 -17.68
CA LEU A 57 4.27 0.56 -18.65
C LEU A 57 3.97 2.00 -19.13
N LEU A 58 4.02 3.00 -18.24
CA LEU A 58 3.86 4.40 -18.61
C LEU A 58 5.03 4.89 -19.49
N PHE A 59 6.26 4.46 -19.20
CA PHE A 59 7.42 4.72 -20.06
C PHE A 59 7.23 4.12 -21.46
N GLN A 60 6.80 2.85 -21.54
CA GLN A 60 6.52 2.21 -22.83
C GLN A 60 5.46 2.98 -23.61
N LEU A 61 4.37 3.38 -22.94
CA LEU A 61 3.32 4.19 -23.54
C LEU A 61 3.86 5.53 -24.07
N ALA A 62 4.63 6.26 -23.26
CA ALA A 62 5.16 7.57 -23.61
C ALA A 62 6.20 7.52 -24.75
N THR A 63 6.89 6.39 -24.91
CA THR A 63 7.91 6.19 -25.95
C THR A 63 7.38 5.46 -27.20
N GLY A 64 6.08 5.14 -27.24
CA GLY A 64 5.47 4.39 -28.34
C GLY A 64 5.95 2.94 -28.44
N GLN A 65 6.56 2.40 -27.38
CA GLN A 65 6.91 0.98 -27.32
C GLN A 65 5.64 0.13 -27.11
N PRO A 66 5.62 -1.12 -27.62
CA PRO A 66 4.55 -2.05 -27.31
C PRO A 66 4.41 -2.23 -25.79
N ILE A 67 3.19 -2.12 -25.27
CA ILE A 67 2.90 -2.36 -23.86
C ILE A 67 3.03 -3.85 -23.57
N GLN A 68 3.97 -4.21 -22.70
CA GLN A 68 4.24 -5.60 -22.33
C GLN A 68 3.61 -5.91 -20.98
N LEU A 69 2.44 -6.52 -21.00
CA LEU A 69 1.79 -7.04 -19.79
C LEU A 69 2.31 -8.44 -19.46
N PRO A 70 2.41 -8.81 -18.17
CA PRO A 70 2.74 -10.17 -17.80
C PRO A 70 1.64 -11.14 -18.29
N PRO A 71 1.99 -12.33 -18.81
CA PRO A 71 1.04 -13.24 -19.44
C PRO A 71 -0.06 -13.73 -18.49
N ASN A 72 0.23 -13.77 -17.18
CA ASN A 72 -0.72 -14.20 -16.14
C ASN A 72 -1.33 -13.02 -15.37
N GLY A 73 -1.20 -11.79 -15.86
CA GLY A 73 -1.60 -10.59 -15.14
C GLY A 73 -0.71 -10.35 -13.91
N TYR A 74 -1.31 -10.29 -12.72
CA TYR A 74 -0.59 -10.05 -11.46
C TYR A 74 -0.59 -11.29 -10.57
N ARG A 75 0.37 -11.37 -9.64
CA ARG A 75 0.51 -12.45 -8.66
C ARG A 75 -0.45 -12.24 -7.49
N ILE A 76 -1.27 -13.26 -7.22
CA ILE A 76 -2.18 -13.28 -6.06
C ILE A 76 -1.41 -13.69 -4.79
N GLY A 77 -1.83 -13.17 -3.64
CA GLY A 77 -1.25 -13.49 -2.33
C GLY A 77 0.00 -12.65 -1.99
N VAL A 78 0.29 -11.61 -2.78
CA VAL A 78 1.33 -10.62 -2.50
C VAL A 78 0.82 -9.63 -1.45
N LYS A 79 1.68 -9.30 -0.48
CA LYS A 79 1.42 -8.32 0.58
C LYS A 79 2.54 -7.29 0.61
N SER A 80 2.18 -6.03 0.79
CA SER A 80 3.14 -4.96 1.15
C SER A 80 3.13 -4.79 2.67
N ARG A 81 4.30 -4.55 3.26
CA ARG A 81 4.48 -4.30 4.68
C ARG A 81 5.30 -3.04 4.89
N TRP A 82 4.71 -2.03 5.53
CA TRP A 82 5.42 -0.85 6.00
C TRP A 82 5.88 -1.09 7.44
N LEU A 83 7.16 -1.38 7.62
CA LEU A 83 7.68 -1.90 8.90
C LEU A 83 7.63 -0.86 10.02
N LEU A 84 7.93 0.42 9.72
CA LEU A 84 7.83 1.48 10.71
C LEU A 84 6.39 1.76 11.13
N GLY A 85 5.41 1.69 10.22
CA GLY A 85 3.99 1.75 10.58
C GLY A 85 3.55 0.60 11.48
N ASP A 86 4.05 -0.61 11.21
CA ASP A 86 3.86 -1.78 12.08
C ASP A 86 4.49 -1.59 13.46
N LEU A 87 5.67 -0.98 13.53
CA LEU A 87 6.34 -0.64 14.78
C LEU A 87 5.53 0.40 15.56
N ASP A 88 5.08 1.47 14.93
CA ASP A 88 4.22 2.49 15.56
C ASP A 88 2.94 1.87 16.13
N HIS A 89 2.27 1.03 15.33
CA HIS A 89 1.10 0.30 15.81
C HIS A 89 1.46 -0.57 17.02
N LEU A 90 2.58 -1.30 17.00
CA LEU A 90 3.03 -2.08 18.15
C LEU A 90 3.27 -1.19 19.38
N LEU A 91 4.03 -0.10 19.25
CA LEU A 91 4.34 0.82 20.35
C LEU A 91 3.06 1.41 20.97
N LEU A 92 2.10 1.84 20.14
CA LEU A 92 0.79 2.29 20.61
C LEU A 92 0.09 1.19 21.43
N ARG A 93 0.10 -0.05 20.94
CA ARG A 93 -0.50 -1.20 21.64
C ARG A 93 0.22 -1.59 22.92
N LEU A 94 1.52 -1.32 23.04
CA LEU A 94 2.31 -1.63 24.23
C LEU A 94 2.14 -0.58 25.32
N PHE A 95 2.11 0.70 24.95
CA PHE A 95 2.31 1.83 25.86
C PHE A 95 1.10 2.73 26.05
N LYS A 96 0.13 2.78 25.13
CA LYS A 96 -1.08 3.58 25.33
C LYS A 96 -2.10 2.82 26.18
N PRO A 97 -2.83 3.50 27.09
CA PRO A 97 -3.94 2.91 27.83
C PRO A 97 -5.02 2.41 26.85
N LYS A 98 -5.66 1.28 27.15
CA LYS A 98 -6.64 0.65 26.26
C LYS A 98 -7.83 1.55 25.95
N GLU A 99 -8.19 2.38 26.92
CA GLU A 99 -9.31 3.32 26.88
C GLU A 99 -9.08 4.40 25.81
N THR A 100 -7.81 4.74 25.54
CA THR A 100 -7.45 5.73 24.51
C THR A 100 -7.41 5.17 23.10
N LEU A 101 -7.33 3.84 22.95
CA LEU A 101 -7.09 3.17 21.67
C LEU A 101 -8.37 2.84 20.89
N GLN A 102 -9.56 3.05 21.46
CA GLN A 102 -10.86 2.83 20.81
C GLN A 102 -10.94 1.48 20.05
N LEU A 103 -10.40 0.42 20.66
CA LEU A 103 -10.26 -0.88 20.00
C LEU A 103 -11.63 -1.52 19.72
N GLN A 104 -11.82 -2.02 18.50
CA GLN A 104 -13.04 -2.73 18.13
C GLN A 104 -13.08 -4.16 18.72
N PRO A 105 -14.27 -4.74 18.93
CA PRO A 105 -14.40 -6.15 19.29
C PRO A 105 -13.65 -7.05 18.30
N GLY A 106 -12.92 -8.05 18.82
CA GLY A 106 -12.10 -8.95 17.99
C GLY A 106 -10.70 -8.41 17.65
N THR A 107 -10.33 -7.22 18.10
CA THR A 107 -8.94 -6.73 17.99
C THR A 107 -7.98 -7.73 18.66
N PRO A 108 -6.84 -8.07 18.02
CA PRO A 108 -5.84 -8.97 18.60
C PRO A 108 -5.40 -8.52 20.01
N SER A 109 -4.96 -9.45 20.85
CA SER A 109 -4.34 -9.13 22.14
C SER A 109 -2.97 -8.47 21.98
N LYS A 110 -2.44 -7.90 23.06
CA LYS A 110 -1.08 -7.31 23.09
C LYS A 110 0.00 -8.32 22.66
N TRP A 111 -0.11 -9.56 23.15
CA TRP A 111 0.83 -10.63 22.80
C TRP A 111 0.71 -11.09 21.36
N GLN A 112 -0.51 -11.15 20.82
CA GLN A 112 -0.70 -11.41 19.39
C GLN A 112 -0.09 -10.30 18.53
N SER A 113 -0.24 -9.02 18.91
CA SER A 113 0.39 -7.91 18.19
C SER A 113 1.92 -7.99 18.20
N ILE A 114 2.54 -8.40 19.32
CA ILE A 114 3.99 -8.67 19.37
C ILE A 114 4.34 -9.83 18.42
N ALA A 115 3.60 -10.95 18.52
CA ALA A 115 3.85 -12.12 17.69
C ALA A 115 3.70 -11.82 16.19
N ASP A 116 2.68 -11.06 15.81
CA ASP A 116 2.42 -10.63 14.43
C ASP A 116 3.55 -9.73 13.93
N PHE A 117 4.02 -8.77 14.74
CA PHE A 117 5.14 -7.91 14.40
C PHE A 117 6.42 -8.72 14.09
N CYS A 118 6.71 -9.76 14.87
CA CYS A 118 7.89 -10.59 14.69
C CYS A 118 7.85 -11.53 13.46
N ARG A 119 6.75 -11.58 12.70
CA ARG A 119 6.64 -12.45 11.51
C ARG A 119 7.32 -11.83 10.28
N PHE A 120 8.64 -11.67 10.32
CA PHE A 120 9.38 -10.95 9.28
C PHE A 120 9.48 -11.66 7.91
N PHE A 121 9.37 -13.00 7.89
CA PHE A 121 9.64 -13.82 6.70
C PHE A 121 8.38 -14.53 6.18
N GLN A 122 7.23 -13.86 6.23
CA GLN A 122 6.00 -14.40 5.65
C GLN A 122 6.11 -14.53 4.14
N ARG A 123 5.68 -15.69 3.61
CA ARG A 123 5.64 -15.94 2.18
C ARG A 123 4.78 -14.88 1.48
N GLY A 124 5.29 -14.34 0.37
CA GLY A 124 4.59 -13.34 -0.44
C GLY A 124 4.55 -11.94 0.17
N THR A 125 5.25 -11.70 1.28
CA THR A 125 5.35 -10.37 1.89
C THR A 125 6.60 -9.65 1.41
N TYR A 126 6.42 -8.40 0.99
CA TYR A 126 7.47 -7.51 0.52
C TYR A 126 7.45 -6.24 1.39
N TYR A 127 8.62 -5.74 1.75
CA TYR A 127 8.75 -4.54 2.58
C TYR A 127 8.68 -3.30 1.71
N GLU A 128 7.85 -2.33 2.05
CA GLU A 128 7.63 -1.16 1.21
C GLU A 128 8.92 -0.34 1.03
N VAL A 129 9.66 -0.15 2.11
CA VAL A 129 10.85 0.72 2.15
C VAL A 129 12.15 -0.07 2.40
N GLU A 130 12.14 -1.08 3.26
CA GLU A 130 13.33 -1.86 3.62
C GLU A 130 13.71 -2.89 2.55
N ARG A 131 14.36 -2.42 1.49
CA ARG A 131 14.78 -3.24 0.34
C ARG A 131 16.27 -3.56 0.40
N PHE A 132 16.63 -4.85 0.29
CA PHE A 132 18.04 -5.26 0.31
C PHE A 132 18.86 -4.75 -0.89
N ASN A 133 18.20 -4.51 -2.03
CA ASN A 133 18.82 -3.98 -3.24
C ASN A 133 18.82 -2.44 -3.31
N ASP A 134 18.13 -1.77 -2.40
CA ASP A 134 18.12 -0.31 -2.27
C ASP A 134 17.91 0.08 -0.80
N LEU A 135 19.02 0.12 -0.06
CA LEU A 135 18.99 0.41 1.37
C LEU A 135 18.79 1.91 1.68
N GLY A 136 18.96 2.79 0.69
CA GLY A 136 18.97 4.24 0.87
C GLY A 136 17.68 4.78 1.51
N PRO A 137 16.50 4.50 0.91
CA PRO A 137 15.21 4.90 1.46
C PRO A 137 14.99 4.38 2.90
N GLY A 138 15.32 3.12 3.16
CA GLY A 138 15.18 2.53 4.50
C GLY A 138 16.05 3.23 5.54
N ILE A 139 17.34 3.45 5.23
CA ILE A 139 18.24 4.17 6.14
C ILE A 139 17.73 5.58 6.44
N TYR A 140 17.24 6.28 5.41
CA TYR A 140 16.69 7.63 5.57
C TYR A 140 15.46 7.63 6.47
N GLU A 141 14.50 6.73 6.22
CA GLU A 141 13.24 6.67 6.96
C GLU A 141 13.47 6.35 8.44
N TRP A 142 14.31 5.34 8.74
CA TRP A 142 14.66 4.99 10.12
C TRP A 142 15.38 6.13 10.84
N ARG A 143 16.34 6.80 10.18
CA ARG A 143 17.00 7.97 10.77
C ARG A 143 16.01 9.08 11.08
N HIS A 144 15.16 9.41 10.11
CA HIS A 144 14.15 10.45 10.26
C HIS A 144 13.16 10.14 11.39
N TYR A 145 12.73 8.89 11.49
CA TYR A 145 11.86 8.40 12.55
C TYR A 145 12.46 8.64 13.95
N PHE A 146 13.72 8.25 14.17
CA PHE A 146 14.39 8.49 15.46
C PHE A 146 14.62 9.97 15.76
N GLU A 147 14.94 10.78 14.75
CA GLU A 147 15.05 12.24 14.91
C GLU A 147 13.75 12.87 15.40
N LEU A 148 12.60 12.42 14.87
CA LEU A 148 11.28 12.88 15.31
C LEU A 148 10.98 12.47 16.75
N LEU A 149 11.29 11.22 17.13
CA LEU A 149 11.10 10.75 18.51
C LEU A 149 11.92 11.55 19.52
N LEU A 150 13.19 11.83 19.22
CA LEU A 150 14.07 12.64 20.07
C LEU A 150 13.56 14.07 20.24
N LYS A 151 13.05 14.68 19.17
CA LYS A 151 12.44 16.03 19.21
C LYS A 151 11.14 16.05 20.02
N ALA A 152 10.32 15.00 19.90
CA ALA A 152 9.06 14.89 20.64
C ALA A 152 9.26 14.70 22.15
N GLY A 153 10.31 14.00 22.57
CA GLY A 153 10.66 13.80 23.99
C GLY A 153 11.40 14.97 24.64
N SER A 154 11.79 15.99 23.87
CA SER A 154 12.47 17.21 24.37
C SER A 154 11.51 18.37 24.66
N ARG A 155 10.19 18.14 24.59
CA ARG A 155 9.11 19.09 24.92
C ARG A 155 8.32 18.58 26.11
#